data_AF-A0A0V0QTE0-F1
#
_entry.id   AF-A0A0V0QTE0-F1
#
_cell.length_a   1.000
_cell.length_b   1.000
_cell.length_c   1.000
_cell.angle_alpha   90.00
_cell.angle_beta   90.00
_cell.angle_gamma   90.00
#
_symmetry.space_group_name_H-M   'P 1'
#
loop_
_entity.id
_entity.type
_entity.pdbx_description
1 polymer ?
#
loop_
_entity_poly.entity_id
_entity_poly.type
_entity_poly.pdbx_seq_one_letter_code
_entity_poly.pdbx_strand_id
1 'polypeptide(L)'
;MEGQGEQSQFQKDLIESEQQFKEQFDPSSKNYHGGDQTVVPVGGARVPETMKEMYPKDANLQEYLEQPQQTYFGEEYEKIAEQRTKFQAFKKQLAKMTQLQESVLRQKLLFEEKKDETHQQKLKSEQQILHNHIQNELLPLVEVLEQSEFKERYNGIRDMIDQAENDFKNKTELGNWFLNYKKFGQFSFNDASTLMQKMKKAKKDFLDAQQKTQEQKKE
;
A
#
# COMPACT_ATOMS: atom_id res chain seq x y z
N MET A 1 -45.68 29.76 -36.30
CA MET A 1 -45.51 28.34 -36.67
C MET A 1 -44.09 27.97 -36.31
N GLU A 2 -43.92 27.33 -35.16
CA GLU A 2 -42.62 26.96 -34.61
C GLU A 2 -42.09 25.74 -35.37
N GLY A 3 -40.89 25.86 -35.93
CA GLY A 3 -40.22 24.80 -36.66
C GLY A 3 -39.75 23.72 -35.69
N GLN A 4 -40.42 22.57 -35.70
CA GLN A 4 -39.92 21.35 -35.08
C GLN A 4 -38.70 20.89 -35.88
N GLY A 5 -37.50 21.14 -35.37
CA GLY A 5 -36.27 20.58 -35.93
C GLY A 5 -36.29 19.07 -35.77
N GLU A 6 -36.29 18.34 -36.88
CA GLU A 6 -36.13 16.89 -36.89
C GLU A 6 -34.77 16.55 -36.27
N GLN A 7 -34.79 15.95 -35.08
CA GLN A 7 -33.60 15.37 -34.46
C GLN A 7 -33.04 14.28 -35.39
N SER A 8 -31.74 14.33 -35.67
CA SER A 8 -31.09 13.32 -36.51
C SER A 8 -31.20 11.94 -35.85
N GLN A 9 -31.22 10.88 -36.66
CA GLN A 9 -31.30 9.50 -36.15
C GLN A 9 -30.23 9.22 -35.08
N PHE A 10 -29.02 9.74 -35.30
CA PHE A 10 -27.92 9.66 -34.35
C PHE A 10 -28.23 10.30 -32.99
N GLN A 11 -28.92 11.44 -32.95
CA GLN A 11 -29.32 12.09 -31.70
C GLN A 11 -30.37 11.27 -30.93
N LYS A 12 -31.27 10.59 -31.65
CA LYS A 12 -32.27 9.70 -31.04
C LYS A 12 -31.60 8.47 -30.44
N ASP A 13 -30.72 7.82 -31.19
CA ASP A 13 -29.97 6.65 -30.73
C ASP A 13 -29.09 6.97 -29.50
N LEU A 14 -28.51 8.16 -29.45
CA LEU A 14 -27.71 8.61 -28.31
C LEU A 14 -28.57 8.81 -27.05
N ILE A 15 -29.75 9.42 -27.19
CA ILE A 15 -30.68 9.64 -26.07
C ILE A 15 -31.23 8.31 -25.55
N GLU A 16 -31.57 7.38 -26.45
CA GLU A 16 -32.05 6.04 -26.06
C GLU A 16 -30.96 5.23 -25.35
N SER A 17 -29.71 5.29 -25.83
CA SER A 17 -28.56 4.65 -25.18
C SER A 17 -28.30 5.23 -23.78
N GLU A 18 -28.38 6.56 -23.61
CA GLU A 18 -28.25 7.18 -22.29
C GLU A 18 -29.37 6.79 -21.33
N GLN A 19 -30.60 6.65 -21.83
CA GLN A 19 -31.73 6.19 -21.01
C GLN A 19 -31.55 4.74 -20.57
N GLN A 20 -31.19 3.84 -21.49
CA GLN A 20 -30.88 2.44 -21.18
C GLN A 20 -29.72 2.30 -20.20
N PHE A 21 -28.70 3.15 -20.31
CA PHE A 21 -27.60 3.17 -19.36
C PHE A 21 -28.06 3.62 -17.96
N LYS A 22 -28.83 4.71 -17.87
CA LYS A 22 -29.37 5.20 -16.59
C LYS A 22 -30.26 4.17 -15.91
N GLU A 23 -31.08 3.45 -16.68
CA GLU A 23 -31.93 2.38 -16.20
C GLU A 23 -31.17 1.22 -15.55
N GLN A 24 -29.89 0.99 -15.90
CA GLN A 24 -29.08 -0.05 -15.25
C GLN A 24 -28.66 0.31 -13.82
N PHE A 25 -28.69 1.59 -13.46
CA PHE A 25 -28.29 2.09 -12.15
C PHE A 25 -29.47 2.59 -11.31
N ASP A 26 -30.69 2.59 -11.86
CA ASP A 26 -31.90 2.91 -11.12
C ASP A 26 -32.44 1.64 -10.42
N PRO A 27 -32.43 1.56 -9.07
CA PRO A 27 -32.91 0.39 -8.32
C PRO A 27 -34.39 0.05 -8.56
N SER A 28 -35.17 1.02 -9.04
CA SER A 28 -36.60 0.85 -9.36
C SER A 28 -36.84 0.40 -10.81
N SER A 29 -35.81 0.43 -11.66
CA SER A 29 -35.89 -0.02 -13.05
C SER A 29 -35.85 -1.53 -13.16
N LYS A 30 -36.61 -2.06 -14.12
CA LYS A 30 -36.61 -3.49 -14.48
C LYS A 30 -35.26 -3.95 -15.04
N ASN A 31 -34.46 -3.02 -15.56
CA ASN A 31 -33.15 -3.25 -16.16
C ASN A 31 -31.99 -2.98 -15.18
N TYR A 32 -32.26 -2.76 -13.89
CA TYR A 32 -31.22 -2.58 -12.87
C TYR A 32 -30.21 -3.75 -12.91
N HIS A 33 -28.93 -3.44 -13.09
CA HIS A 33 -27.85 -4.43 -13.34
C HIS A 33 -28.17 -5.44 -14.46
N GLY A 34 -28.80 -5.01 -15.55
CA GLY A 34 -29.16 -5.89 -16.67
C GLY A 34 -30.32 -6.85 -16.38
N GLY A 35 -31.12 -6.56 -15.34
CA GLY A 35 -32.25 -7.38 -14.91
C GLY A 35 -31.86 -8.49 -13.93
N ASP A 36 -30.57 -8.59 -13.55
CA ASP A 36 -30.10 -9.55 -12.56
C ASP A 36 -30.06 -8.90 -11.16
N GLN A 37 -31.10 -9.16 -10.37
CA GLN A 37 -31.21 -8.69 -8.99
C GLN A 37 -30.46 -9.59 -7.98
N THR A 38 -29.64 -10.53 -8.44
CA THR A 38 -28.86 -11.36 -7.52
C THR A 38 -27.88 -10.50 -6.74
N VAL A 39 -28.06 -10.46 -5.42
CA VAL A 39 -27.19 -9.71 -4.52
C VAL A 39 -25.79 -10.33 -4.57
N VAL A 40 -24.85 -9.61 -5.18
CA VAL A 40 -23.45 -10.03 -5.19
C VAL A 40 -22.89 -9.85 -3.78
N PRO A 41 -22.48 -10.93 -3.09
CA PRO A 41 -21.95 -10.82 -1.74
C PRO A 41 -20.63 -10.03 -1.78
N VAL A 42 -20.57 -8.95 -1.00
CA VAL A 42 -19.37 -8.15 -0.84
C VAL A 42 -18.31 -9.01 -0.14
N GLY A 43 -17.25 -9.39 -0.88
CA GLY A 43 -16.16 -10.20 -0.31
C GLY A 43 -15.62 -11.34 -1.18
N GLY A 44 -16.04 -11.49 -2.44
CA GLY A 44 -15.40 -12.40 -3.40
C GLY A 44 -15.53 -13.91 -3.11
N ALA A 45 -16.32 -14.29 -2.12
CA ALA A 45 -16.39 -15.68 -1.65
C ALA A 45 -17.31 -16.60 -2.50
N ARG A 46 -18.11 -16.06 -3.43
CA ARG A 46 -19.01 -16.87 -4.27
C ARG A 46 -18.70 -16.66 -5.75
N VAL A 47 -18.22 -17.72 -6.39
CA VAL A 47 -18.11 -17.81 -7.85
C VAL A 47 -19.53 -17.84 -8.45
N PRO A 48 -19.85 -17.01 -9.46
CA PRO A 48 -21.15 -17.03 -10.14
C PRO A 48 -21.52 -18.43 -10.63
N GLU A 49 -22.80 -18.78 -10.61
CA GLU A 49 -23.23 -20.15 -10.96
C GLU A 49 -22.86 -20.54 -12.38
N THR A 50 -22.84 -19.57 -13.30
CA THR A 50 -22.39 -19.70 -14.69
C THR A 50 -20.90 -20.01 -14.83
N MET A 51 -20.09 -19.80 -13.79
CA MET A 51 -18.66 -20.10 -13.77
C MET A 51 -18.31 -21.32 -12.90
N LYS A 52 -19.30 -21.97 -12.28
CA LYS A 52 -19.09 -23.19 -11.49
C LYS A 52 -18.65 -24.40 -12.33
N GLU A 53 -18.97 -24.40 -13.62
CA GLU A 53 -18.64 -25.51 -14.54
C GLU A 53 -17.26 -25.36 -15.19
N MET A 54 -16.62 -24.19 -15.07
CA MET A 54 -15.32 -23.93 -15.70
C MET A 54 -14.16 -24.59 -14.93
N TYR A 55 -14.41 -25.03 -13.70
CA TYR A 55 -13.42 -25.69 -12.84
C TYR A 55 -13.99 -27.03 -12.34
N PRO A 56 -13.21 -28.13 -12.40
CA PRO A 56 -13.65 -29.42 -11.86
C PRO A 56 -14.08 -29.28 -10.39
N LYS A 57 -15.18 -29.92 -10.00
CA LYS A 57 -15.76 -29.82 -8.63
C LYS A 57 -14.80 -30.30 -7.52
N ASP A 58 -13.80 -31.09 -7.90
CA ASP A 58 -12.76 -31.64 -7.01
C ASP A 58 -11.37 -31.05 -7.29
N ALA A 59 -11.28 -30.01 -8.13
CA ALA A 59 -10.01 -29.34 -8.38
C ALA A 59 -9.55 -28.63 -7.12
N ASN A 60 -8.43 -29.08 -6.57
CA ASN A 60 -7.70 -28.31 -5.60
C ASN A 60 -7.21 -27.03 -6.30
N LEU A 61 -7.93 -25.91 -6.13
CA LEU A 61 -7.57 -24.62 -6.72
C LEU A 61 -6.14 -24.19 -6.35
N GLN A 62 -5.60 -24.72 -5.25
CA GLN A 62 -4.20 -24.53 -4.85
C GLN A 62 -3.20 -25.18 -5.81
N GLU A 63 -3.56 -26.27 -6.50
CA GLU A 63 -2.70 -26.91 -7.53
C GLU A 63 -2.68 -26.12 -8.85
N TYR A 64 -3.73 -25.36 -9.15
CA TYR A 64 -3.80 -24.49 -10.34
C TYR A 64 -3.22 -23.09 -10.11
N LEU A 65 -3.04 -22.69 -8.85
CA LEU A 65 -2.24 -21.53 -8.50
C LEU A 65 -0.77 -21.94 -8.64
N GLU A 66 -0.25 -21.93 -9.87
CA GLU A 66 1.19 -21.86 -10.10
C GLU A 66 1.70 -20.65 -9.30
N GLN A 67 2.25 -20.91 -8.12
CA GLN A 67 2.91 -19.85 -7.37
C GLN A 67 4.01 -19.33 -8.29
N PRO A 68 4.06 -18.02 -8.55
CA PRO A 68 5.05 -17.47 -9.46
C PRO A 68 6.43 -17.92 -8.99
N GLN A 69 7.08 -18.79 -9.77
CA GLN A 69 8.37 -19.31 -9.38
C GLN A 69 9.33 -18.14 -9.29
N GLN A 70 9.92 -17.97 -8.10
CA GLN A 70 10.83 -16.88 -7.82
C GLN A 70 12.06 -17.05 -8.72
N THR A 71 12.12 -16.27 -9.80
CA THR A 71 13.18 -16.39 -10.79
C THR A 71 14.44 -15.75 -10.24
N TYR A 72 15.51 -16.52 -10.13
CA TYR A 72 16.81 -16.05 -9.66
C TYR A 72 17.51 -15.19 -10.73
N PHE A 73 17.86 -13.95 -10.39
CA PHE A 73 18.56 -13.01 -11.29
C PHE A 73 19.98 -12.64 -10.80
N GLY A 74 20.56 -13.48 -9.94
CA GLY A 74 21.90 -13.26 -9.38
C GLY A 74 21.90 -12.62 -7.99
N GLU A 75 22.98 -12.82 -7.25
CA GLU A 75 23.14 -12.37 -5.85
C GLU A 75 23.03 -10.84 -5.71
N GLU A 76 23.55 -10.08 -6.68
CA GLU A 76 23.46 -8.62 -6.67
C GLU A 76 22.00 -8.16 -6.78
N TYR A 77 21.21 -8.78 -7.66
CA TYR A 77 19.79 -8.46 -7.79
C TYR A 77 19.03 -8.73 -6.49
N GLU A 78 19.26 -9.88 -5.85
CA GLU A 78 18.61 -10.26 -4.60
C GLU A 78 18.96 -9.31 -3.45
N LYS A 79 20.24 -8.92 -3.33
CA LYS A 79 20.68 -7.93 -2.32
C LYS A 79 19.96 -6.59 -2.49
N ILE A 80 19.87 -6.08 -3.74
CA ILE A 80 19.18 -4.82 -4.03
C ILE A 80 17.67 -4.98 -3.79
N ALA A 81 17.07 -6.13 -4.13
CA ALA A 81 15.66 -6.42 -3.93
C ALA A 81 15.28 -6.45 -2.44
N GLU A 82 16.10 -7.09 -1.61
CA GLU A 82 15.94 -7.12 -0.18
C GLU A 82 16.05 -5.71 0.40
N GLN A 83 17.11 -4.98 0.05
CA GLN A 83 17.31 -3.62 0.52
C GLN A 83 16.13 -2.72 0.16
N ARG A 84 15.64 -2.79 -1.08
CA ARG A 84 14.44 -2.04 -1.52
C ARG A 84 13.23 -2.38 -0.66
N THR A 85 13.04 -3.66 -0.33
CA THR A 85 11.93 -4.12 0.51
C THR A 85 12.02 -3.52 1.92
N LYS A 86 13.23 -3.45 2.50
CA LYS A 86 13.45 -2.81 3.80
C LYS A 86 13.16 -1.31 3.76
N PHE A 87 13.53 -0.60 2.70
CA PHE A 87 13.18 0.82 2.53
C PHE A 87 11.65 1.02 2.46
N GLN A 88 10.94 0.17 1.69
CA GLN A 88 9.48 0.25 1.64
C GLN A 88 8.81 -0.08 2.97
N ALA A 89 9.32 -1.07 3.70
CA ALA A 89 8.88 -1.40 5.04
C ALA A 89 9.09 -0.22 5.99
N PHE A 90 10.25 0.42 5.94
CA PHE A 90 10.58 1.59 6.75
C PHE A 90 9.57 2.71 6.55
N LYS A 91 9.27 3.07 5.29
CA LYS A 91 8.23 4.08 4.98
C LYS A 91 6.87 3.71 5.59
N LYS A 92 6.47 2.43 5.54
CA LYS A 92 5.21 1.96 6.13
C LYS A 92 5.23 2.07 7.66
N GLN A 93 6.31 1.64 8.30
CA GLN A 93 6.43 1.70 9.77
C GLN A 93 6.52 3.13 10.28
N LEU A 94 7.18 4.01 9.53
CA LEU A 94 7.11 5.44 9.76
C LEU A 94 5.64 5.88 9.75
N ALA A 95 4.85 5.58 8.72
CA ALA A 95 3.47 6.08 8.62
C ALA A 95 2.60 5.62 9.81
N LYS A 96 2.80 4.38 10.25
CA LYS A 96 2.15 3.83 11.45
C LYS A 96 2.55 4.56 12.73
N MET A 97 3.81 4.96 12.88
CA MET A 97 4.27 5.72 14.06
C MET A 97 3.49 7.02 14.24
N THR A 98 3.12 7.72 13.17
CA THR A 98 2.33 8.96 13.27
C THR A 98 0.96 8.71 13.91
N GLN A 99 0.30 7.60 13.54
CA GLN A 99 -1.00 7.23 14.11
C GLN A 99 -0.89 6.88 15.60
N LEU A 100 0.19 6.19 15.99
CA LEU A 100 0.45 5.84 17.39
C LEU A 100 0.70 7.08 18.25
N GLN A 101 1.47 8.04 17.74
CA GLN A 101 1.70 9.31 18.43
C GLN A 101 0.41 10.11 18.64
N GLU A 102 -0.45 10.16 17.61
CA GLU A 102 -1.74 10.81 17.73
C GLU A 102 -2.64 10.12 18.78
N SER A 103 -2.61 8.79 18.83
CA SER A 103 -3.33 7.98 19.83
C SER A 103 -2.86 8.31 21.25
N VAL A 104 -1.55 8.31 21.49
CA VAL A 104 -0.93 8.66 22.78
C VAL A 104 -1.34 10.07 23.20
N LEU A 105 -1.17 11.06 22.33
CA LEU A 105 -1.52 12.45 22.62
C LEU A 105 -3.02 12.60 22.93
N ARG A 106 -3.88 11.90 22.20
CA ARG A 106 -5.33 11.94 22.42
C ARG A 106 -5.71 11.37 23.78
N GLN A 107 -5.15 10.24 24.20
CA GLN A 107 -5.43 9.67 25.51
C GLN A 107 -4.89 10.57 26.63
N LYS A 108 -3.73 11.21 26.43
CA LYS A 108 -3.17 12.17 27.37
C LYS A 108 -4.09 13.36 27.60
N LEU A 109 -4.57 14.01 26.54
CA LEU A 109 -5.50 15.14 26.64
C LEU A 109 -6.81 14.73 27.32
N LEU A 110 -7.37 13.56 26.98
CA LEU A 110 -8.59 13.05 27.63
C LEU A 110 -8.40 12.77 29.12
N PHE A 111 -7.22 12.26 29.51
CA PHE A 111 -6.87 12.06 30.90
C PHE A 111 -6.74 13.40 31.65
N GLU A 112 -6.09 14.40 31.05
CA GLU A 112 -5.95 15.73 31.65
C GLU A 112 -7.32 16.42 31.85
N GLU A 113 -8.26 16.26 30.90
CA GLU A 113 -9.61 16.83 30.98
C GLU A 113 -10.49 16.10 32.00
N LYS A 114 -10.53 14.76 31.97
CA LYS A 114 -11.49 13.97 32.75
C LYS A 114 -10.96 13.45 34.07
N LYS A 115 -9.63 13.33 34.22
CA LYS A 115 -8.92 12.76 35.38
C LYS A 115 -9.39 11.35 35.76
N ASP A 116 -9.80 10.56 34.77
CA ASP A 116 -10.32 9.20 34.92
C ASP A 116 -9.19 8.16 34.78
N GLU A 117 -9.08 7.25 35.76
CA GLU A 117 -8.09 6.17 35.79
C GLU A 117 -8.16 5.26 34.55
N THR A 118 -9.34 5.11 33.94
CA THR A 118 -9.52 4.35 32.70
C THR A 118 -8.69 4.93 31.56
N HIS A 119 -8.63 6.26 31.45
CA HIS A 119 -7.82 6.94 30.44
C HIS A 119 -6.32 6.86 30.77
N GLN A 120 -5.96 6.81 32.05
CA GLN A 120 -4.58 6.59 32.47
C GLN A 120 -4.05 5.21 32.06
N GLN A 121 -4.87 4.15 32.24
CA GLN A 121 -4.51 2.80 31.83
C GLN A 121 -4.36 2.70 30.31
N LYS A 122 -5.29 3.30 29.55
CA LYS A 122 -5.20 3.37 28.09
C LYS A 122 -3.96 4.11 27.62
N LEU A 123 -3.64 5.27 28.23
CA LEU A 123 -2.42 6.02 27.90
C LEU A 123 -1.16 5.16 28.05
N LYS A 124 -1.01 4.45 29.18
CA LYS A 124 0.12 3.53 29.40
C LYS A 124 0.17 2.41 28.36
N SER A 125 -0.99 1.85 27.99
CA SER A 125 -1.08 0.83 26.95
C SER A 125 -0.62 1.37 25.59
N GLU A 126 -1.08 2.55 25.19
CA GLU A 126 -0.70 3.19 23.93
C GLU A 126 0.79 3.55 23.89
N GLN A 127 1.35 4.06 25.01
CA GLN A 127 2.78 4.32 25.15
C GLN A 127 3.61 3.04 25.01
N GLN A 128 3.15 1.92 25.58
CA GLN A 128 3.82 0.63 25.41
C GLN A 128 3.76 0.13 23.96
N ILE A 129 2.61 0.29 23.28
CA ILE A 129 2.47 -0.08 21.86
C ILE A 129 3.42 0.76 21.00
N LEU A 130 3.51 2.07 21.25
CA LEU A 130 4.44 2.96 20.58
C LEU A 130 5.89 2.53 20.79
N HIS A 131 6.30 2.31 22.03
CA HIS A 131 7.66 1.87 22.34
C HIS A 131 7.99 0.54 21.67
N ASN A 132 7.09 -0.45 21.75
CA ASN A 132 7.27 -1.74 21.08
C ASN A 132 7.39 -1.59 19.56
N HIS A 133 6.61 -0.69 18.95
CA HIS A 133 6.70 -0.39 17.52
C HIS A 133 8.05 0.22 17.16
N ILE A 134 8.55 1.17 17.96
CA ILE A 134 9.87 1.78 17.74
C ILE A 134 10.98 0.74 17.83
N GLN A 135 11.00 -0.02 18.93
CA GLN A 135 12.09 -0.96 19.23
C GLN A 135 12.12 -2.17 18.29
N ASN A 136 10.95 -2.77 18.01
CA ASN A 136 10.90 -4.03 17.28
C ASN A 136 10.73 -3.87 15.77
N GLU A 137 10.13 -2.77 15.31
CA GLU A 137 9.80 -2.58 13.89
C GLU A 137 10.63 -1.47 13.25
N LEU A 138 10.82 -0.34 13.92
CA LEU A 138 11.44 0.84 13.31
C LEU A 138 12.96 0.83 13.40
N LEU A 139 13.53 0.64 14.61
CA LEU A 139 14.98 0.68 14.82
C LEU A 139 15.76 -0.34 13.95
N PRO A 140 15.34 -1.60 13.79
CA PRO A 140 16.04 -2.54 12.91
C PRO A 140 16.09 -2.07 11.45
N LEU A 141 15.07 -1.33 11.01
CA LEU A 141 15.05 -0.76 9.66
C LEU A 141 15.95 0.47 9.54
N VAL A 142 16.09 1.24 10.61
CA VAL A 142 17.04 2.37 10.68
C VAL A 142 18.47 1.88 10.55
N GLU A 143 18.83 0.78 11.20
CA GLU A 143 20.16 0.19 11.06
C GLU A 143 20.48 -0.18 9.60
N VAL A 144 19.51 -0.73 8.87
CA VAL A 144 19.65 -1.01 7.43
C VAL A 144 19.86 0.27 6.62
N LEU A 145 19.17 1.36 6.97
CA LEU A 145 19.34 2.66 6.30
C LEU A 145 20.73 3.24 6.56
N GLU A 146 21.23 3.13 7.79
CA GLU A 146 22.56 3.64 8.20
C GLU A 146 23.71 2.86 7.55
N GLN A 147 23.48 1.58 7.22
CA GLN A 147 24.43 0.74 6.48
C GLN A 147 24.30 0.88 4.95
N SER A 148 23.29 1.61 4.47
CA SER A 148 23.04 1.77 3.04
C SER A 148 23.98 2.81 2.40
N GLU A 149 24.03 2.78 1.06
CA GLU A 149 24.68 3.83 0.27
C GLU A 149 24.02 5.22 0.43
N PHE A 150 22.81 5.28 1.00
CA PHE A 150 22.02 6.51 1.16
C PHE A 150 22.10 7.10 2.58
N LYS A 151 22.93 6.54 3.47
CA LYS A 151 22.98 6.87 4.90
C LYS A 151 22.97 8.36 5.24
N GLU A 152 23.69 9.19 4.46
CA GLU A 152 23.79 10.63 4.70
C GLU A 152 22.45 11.36 4.65
N ARG A 153 21.47 10.83 3.89
CA ARG A 153 20.11 11.40 3.81
C ARG A 153 19.30 11.18 5.09
N TYR A 154 19.71 10.21 5.90
CA TYR A 154 19.04 9.80 7.13
C TYR A 154 19.70 10.36 8.40
N ASN A 155 20.66 11.28 8.26
CA ASN A 155 21.24 11.98 9.39
C ASN A 155 20.14 12.66 10.23
N GLY A 156 20.15 12.41 11.55
CA GLY A 156 19.14 12.89 12.50
C GLY A 156 17.86 12.05 12.59
N ILE A 157 17.82 10.87 11.94
CA ILE A 157 16.68 9.95 12.09
C ILE A 157 16.54 9.41 13.51
N ARG A 158 17.66 9.13 14.20
CA ARG A 158 17.66 8.66 15.59
C ARG A 158 17.13 9.75 16.53
N ASP A 159 17.62 10.99 16.39
CA ASP A 159 17.10 12.12 17.15
C ASP A 159 15.58 12.31 16.97
N MET A 160 15.07 12.04 15.77
CA MET A 160 13.62 12.10 15.48
C MET A 160 12.84 10.97 16.18
N ILE A 161 13.41 9.77 16.24
CA ILE A 161 12.84 8.63 16.96
C ILE A 161 12.88 8.89 18.47
N ASP A 162 13.98 9.41 18.99
CA ASP A 162 14.13 9.77 20.40
C ASP A 162 13.10 10.85 20.77
N GLN A 163 12.89 11.85 19.92
CA GLN A 163 11.82 12.83 20.09
C GLN A 163 10.43 12.21 20.08
N ALA A 164 10.22 11.12 19.34
CA ALA A 164 8.97 10.40 19.32
C ALA A 164 8.75 9.58 20.62
N GLU A 165 9.81 9.04 21.21
CA GLU A 165 9.69 8.38 22.53
C GLU A 165 9.39 9.39 23.65
N ASN A 166 9.67 10.67 23.43
CA ASN A 166 9.29 11.74 24.35
C ASN A 166 7.82 12.17 24.14
N ASP A 167 7.10 12.38 25.25
CA ASP A 167 5.70 12.80 25.20
C ASP A 167 5.55 14.21 24.59
N PHE A 168 4.81 14.32 23.49
CA PHE A 168 4.35 15.60 22.97
C PHE A 168 3.35 16.27 23.92
N LYS A 169 3.43 17.59 24.08
CA LYS A 169 2.51 18.34 24.95
C LYS A 169 1.22 18.71 24.24
N ASN A 170 1.28 19.00 22.96
CA ASN A 170 0.15 19.51 22.20
C ASN A 170 0.25 19.13 20.71
N LYS A 171 -0.85 19.37 19.97
CA LYS A 171 -0.94 19.08 18.53
C LYS A 171 0.04 19.89 17.69
N THR A 172 0.45 21.07 18.14
CA THR A 172 1.41 21.92 17.42
C THR A 172 2.81 21.31 17.44
N GLU A 173 3.27 20.84 18.61
CA GLU A 173 4.54 20.13 18.74
C GLU A 173 4.56 18.85 17.89
N LEU A 174 3.48 18.05 17.97
CA LEU A 174 3.33 16.85 17.13
C LEU A 174 3.33 17.19 15.63
N GLY A 175 2.66 18.28 15.24
CA GLY A 175 2.63 18.75 13.85
C GLY A 175 4.01 19.19 13.35
N ASN A 176 4.76 19.91 14.16
CA ASN A 176 6.13 20.32 13.84
C ASN A 176 7.07 19.12 13.69
N TRP A 177 6.97 18.15 14.61
CA TRP A 177 7.70 16.89 14.51
C TRP A 177 7.31 16.13 13.23
N PHE A 178 6.02 16.02 12.91
CA PHE A 178 5.53 15.36 11.70
C PHE A 178 6.08 16.00 10.41
N LEU A 179 6.15 17.32 10.33
CA LEU A 179 6.74 18.01 9.18
C LEU A 179 8.22 17.64 8.98
N ASN A 180 8.99 17.61 10.06
CA ASN A 180 10.39 17.18 10.04
C ASN A 180 10.54 15.70 9.70
N TYR A 181 9.60 14.88 10.13
CA TYR A 181 9.56 13.43 9.88
C TYR A 181 9.22 13.10 8.41
N LYS A 182 8.34 13.87 7.76
CA LYS A 182 7.83 13.60 6.40
C LYS A 182 8.94 13.50 5.36
N LYS A 183 10.05 14.25 5.56
CA LYS A 183 11.21 14.21 4.66
C LYS A 183 11.84 12.81 4.58
N PHE A 184 11.93 12.08 5.69
CA PHE A 184 12.52 10.74 5.72
C PHE A 184 11.65 9.72 4.99
N GLY A 185 10.32 9.86 5.08
CA GLY A 185 9.39 9.07 4.27
C GLY A 185 9.54 9.33 2.77
N GLN A 186 9.83 10.57 2.37
CA GLN A 186 10.09 10.92 0.98
C GLN A 186 11.45 10.39 0.50
N PHE A 187 12.51 10.52 1.31
CA PHE A 187 13.83 9.97 1.02
C PHE A 187 13.75 8.46 0.82
N SER A 188 13.10 7.76 1.74
CA SER A 188 12.90 6.31 1.66
C SER A 188 12.19 5.88 0.37
N PHE A 189 11.18 6.63 -0.06
CA PHE A 189 10.49 6.36 -1.31
C PHE A 189 11.37 6.60 -2.54
N ASN A 190 12.11 7.71 -2.57
CA ASN A 190 13.00 8.06 -3.66
C ASN A 190 14.14 7.03 -3.78
N ASP A 191 14.73 6.63 -2.66
CA ASP A 191 15.82 5.68 -2.61
C ASP A 191 15.33 4.27 -3.01
N ALA A 192 14.14 3.84 -2.58
CA ALA A 192 13.51 2.61 -3.05
C ALA A 192 13.23 2.62 -4.57
N SER A 193 12.95 3.80 -5.13
CA SER A 193 12.78 3.99 -6.58
C SER A 193 14.12 3.89 -7.31
N THR A 194 15.19 4.47 -6.76
CA THR A 194 16.56 4.31 -7.28
C THR A 194 17.00 2.84 -7.23
N LEU A 195 16.77 2.14 -6.12
CA LEU A 195 17.06 0.71 -6.00
C LEU A 195 16.27 -0.11 -7.04
N MET A 196 15.01 0.23 -7.32
CA MET A 196 14.25 -0.43 -8.40
C MET A 196 14.92 -0.27 -9.77
N GLN A 197 15.45 0.91 -10.09
CA GLN A 197 16.15 1.11 -11.36
C GLN A 197 17.44 0.28 -11.42
N LYS A 198 18.18 0.19 -10.29
CA LYS A 198 19.34 -0.69 -10.18
C LYS A 198 18.98 -2.17 -10.33
N MET A 199 17.88 -2.63 -9.73
CA MET A 199 17.37 -4.00 -9.92
C MET A 199 17.09 -4.30 -11.39
N LYS A 200 16.42 -3.39 -12.11
CA LYS A 200 16.13 -3.56 -13.54
C LYS A 200 17.41 -3.69 -14.35
N LYS A 201 18.42 -2.88 -14.03
CA LYS A 201 19.74 -2.94 -14.67
C LYS A 201 20.43 -4.28 -14.38
N ALA A 202 20.54 -4.68 -13.11
CA ALA A 202 21.17 -5.94 -12.72
C ALA A 202 20.50 -7.16 -13.37
N LYS A 203 19.16 -7.16 -13.44
CA LYS A 203 18.39 -8.19 -14.15
C LYS A 203 18.73 -8.24 -15.64
N LYS A 204 18.83 -7.09 -16.30
CA LYS A 204 19.20 -7.02 -17.72
C LYS A 204 20.62 -7.56 -17.94
N ASP A 205 21.58 -7.08 -17.15
CA ASP A 205 22.98 -7.46 -17.26
C ASP A 205 23.17 -8.98 -17.04
N PHE A 206 22.40 -9.57 -16.11
CA PHE A 206 22.39 -11.02 -15.87
C PHE A 206 21.85 -11.82 -17.07
N LEU A 207 20.75 -11.38 -17.68
CA LEU A 207 20.17 -12.05 -18.85
C LEU A 207 21.10 -11.95 -20.06
N ASP A 208 21.70 -10.78 -20.29
CA ASP A 208 22.67 -10.55 -21.37
C ASP A 208 23.92 -11.45 -21.18
N ALA A 209 24.38 -11.64 -19.95
CA ALA A 209 25.50 -12.55 -19.63
C ALA A 209 25.14 -14.03 -19.86
N GLN A 210 23.91 -14.45 -19.51
CA GLN A 210 23.45 -15.81 -19.78
C GLN A 210 23.38 -16.11 -21.28
N GLN A 211 22.87 -15.18 -22.08
CA GLN A 211 22.77 -15.34 -23.54
C GLN A 211 24.16 -15.51 -24.17
N LYS A 212 25.12 -14.65 -23.82
CA LYS A 212 26.52 -14.75 -24.30
C LYS A 212 27.16 -16.09 -23.92
N THR A 213 26.90 -16.58 -22.71
CA THR A 213 27.44 -17.89 -22.25
C THR A 213 26.83 -19.06 -23.03
N GLN A 214 25.58 -18.96 -23.46
CA GLN A 214 24.93 -19.98 -24.28
C GLN A 214 25.42 -19.97 -25.73
N GLU A 215 25.76 -18.80 -26.29
CA GLU A 215 26.34 -18.66 -27.62
C GLU A 215 27.74 -19.28 -27.69
N GLN A 216 28.60 -19.02 -26.70
CA GLN A 216 29.96 -19.59 -26.63
C GLN A 216 30.00 -21.11 -26.42
N LYS A 217 28.92 -21.73 -25.95
CA LYS A 217 28.82 -23.20 -25.79
C LYS A 217 28.32 -23.92 -27.05
N LYS A 218 27.88 -23.16 -28.07
CA LYS A 218 27.38 -23.69 -29.34
C LYS A 218 28.44 -23.66 -30.46
N GLU A 219 29.56 -22.98 -30.24
CA GLU A 219 30.76 -22.98 -31.08
C GLU A 219 31.75 -24.06 -30.64
#